data_AF-A0A815S1R8-F1
#
_entry.id   AF-A0A815S1R8-F1
#
_cell.length_a   1.000
_cell.length_b   1.000
_cell.length_c   1.000
_cell.angle_alpha   90.00
_cell.angle_beta   90.00
_cell.angle_gamma   90.00
#
_symmetry.space_group_name_H-M   'P 1'
#
loop_
_entity.id
_entity.type
_entity.pdbx_description
1 polymer ?
#
loop_
_entity_poly.entity_id
_entity_poly.type
_entity_poly.pdbx_seq_one_letter_code
_entity_poly.pdbx_strand_id
1 'polypeptide(L)'
;DLVTVHQGYAISTGNWWRFWLTLSPKAEDNDFNFNKEVFRVYRTAQPNTVPIYAFHSETNGLKHNILQQSPNNDESGPNFTNDGIMCYAFSGSHDAPGLIPIYRFWADASYNNDIPGRRYLLSPQKEPEEGAGWEFDKVAFYAFPPAE
;
A
#
# COMPACT_ATOMS: atom_id res chain seq x y z
N ASP A 1 20.81 0.27 -3.08
CA ASP A 1 19.82 -0.74 -2.64
C ASP A 1 18.37 -0.26 -2.84
N LEU A 2 18.15 0.55 -3.88
CA LEU A 2 16.84 1.10 -4.20
C LEU A 2 16.07 0.07 -5.03
N VAL A 3 14.80 -0.15 -4.71
CA VAL A 3 13.94 -1.15 -5.35
C VAL A 3 12.59 -0.54 -5.71
N THR A 4 11.99 -1.05 -6.78
CA THR A 4 10.66 -0.63 -7.24
C THR A 4 9.58 -1.36 -6.45
N VAL A 5 8.55 -0.61 -6.06
CA VAL A 5 7.29 -1.16 -5.56
C VAL A 5 6.30 -1.22 -6.71
N HIS A 6 5.74 -2.40 -6.93
CA HIS A 6 4.73 -2.65 -7.94
C HIS A 6 3.36 -2.75 -7.30
N GLN A 7 2.35 -2.22 -7.99
CA GLN A 7 0.95 -2.46 -7.69
C GLN A 7 0.44 -3.59 -8.59
N GLY A 8 -0.04 -4.64 -7.95
CA GLY A 8 -0.78 -5.73 -8.56
C GLY A 8 -2.27 -5.51 -8.39
N TYR A 9 -3.04 -6.01 -9.36
CA TYR A 9 -4.46 -6.20 -9.18
C TYR A 9 -4.90 -7.61 -9.55
N ALA A 10 -5.79 -8.18 -8.73
CA ALA A 10 -6.47 -9.42 -9.04
C ALA A 10 -7.92 -9.12 -9.44
N ILE A 11 -8.39 -9.79 -10.50
CA ILE A 11 -9.82 -9.81 -10.85
C ILE A 11 -10.37 -11.12 -10.28
N SER A 12 -11.11 -11.07 -9.17
CA SER A 12 -11.90 -12.25 -8.77
C SER A 12 -13.20 -12.31 -9.57
N THR A 13 -13.78 -13.49 -9.70
CA THR A 13 -15.14 -13.71 -10.22
C THR A 13 -16.12 -12.81 -9.46
N GLY A 14 -16.51 -11.68 -10.05
CA GLY A 14 -17.34 -10.66 -9.39
C GLY A 14 -16.93 -9.18 -9.55
N ASN A 15 -15.94 -8.83 -10.38
CA ASN A 15 -15.50 -7.44 -10.66
C ASN A 15 -14.86 -6.68 -9.48
N TRP A 16 -14.26 -7.40 -8.54
CA TRP A 16 -13.56 -6.78 -7.41
C TRP A 16 -12.09 -6.56 -7.73
N TRP A 17 -11.65 -5.31 -7.74
CA TRP A 17 -10.23 -4.94 -7.85
C TRP A 17 -9.57 -5.10 -6.48
N ARG A 18 -8.67 -6.07 -6.35
CA ARG A 18 -7.77 -6.18 -5.18
C ARG A 18 -6.51 -5.41 -5.51
N PHE A 19 -5.98 -4.59 -4.61
CA PHE A 19 -4.67 -3.98 -4.80
C PHE A 19 -3.65 -4.72 -3.92
N TRP A 20 -2.47 -5.00 -4.47
CA TRP A 20 -1.37 -5.61 -3.75
C TRP A 20 -0.09 -4.84 -4.02
N LEU A 21 0.67 -4.48 -2.98
CA LEU A 21 1.99 -3.84 -3.15
C LEU A 21 3.10 -4.86 -2.87
N THR A 22 4.04 -5.00 -3.79
CA THR A 22 5.16 -5.96 -3.68
C THR A 22 6.47 -5.38 -4.20
N LEU A 23 7.58 -5.87 -3.65
CA LEU A 23 8.94 -5.61 -4.13
C LEU A 23 9.42 -6.60 -5.20
N SER A 24 8.64 -7.66 -5.45
CA SER A 24 9.00 -8.73 -6.38
C SER A 24 7.75 -9.11 -7.18
N PRO A 25 7.57 -8.56 -8.40
CA PRO A 25 6.42 -8.87 -9.26
C PRO A 25 6.53 -10.27 -9.89
N LYS A 26 7.17 -11.24 -9.20
CA LYS A 26 7.25 -12.61 -9.72
C LYS A 26 5.86 -13.23 -9.78
N ALA A 27 5.63 -13.95 -10.87
CA ALA A 27 4.40 -14.65 -11.27
C ALA A 27 3.91 -15.77 -10.33
N GLU A 28 4.33 -15.79 -9.07
CA GLU A 28 4.08 -16.92 -8.16
C GLU A 28 2.69 -16.87 -7.50
N ASP A 29 2.03 -15.70 -7.50
CA ASP A 29 0.59 -15.62 -7.28
C ASP A 29 -0.10 -15.41 -8.63
N ASN A 30 -0.51 -16.52 -9.27
CA ASN A 30 -1.19 -16.55 -10.58
C ASN A 30 -2.48 -15.71 -10.65
N ASP A 31 -2.92 -15.14 -9.53
CA ASP A 31 -4.14 -14.37 -9.40
C ASP A 31 -3.93 -12.85 -9.55
N PHE A 32 -2.69 -12.34 -9.53
CA PHE A 32 -2.41 -10.90 -9.57
C PHE A 32 -1.67 -10.47 -10.84
N ASN A 33 -2.24 -9.49 -11.56
CA ASN A 33 -1.59 -8.77 -12.65
C ASN A 33 -0.87 -7.53 -12.10
N PHE A 34 0.45 -7.55 -12.11
CA PHE A 34 1.28 -6.38 -11.78
C PHE A 34 1.41 -5.50 -13.02
N ASN A 35 0.75 -4.34 -13.03
CA ASN A 35 0.67 -3.49 -14.21
C ASN A 35 1.29 -2.09 -14.02
N LYS A 36 1.72 -1.75 -12.81
CA LYS A 36 2.17 -0.38 -12.52
C LYS A 36 3.33 -0.36 -11.53
N GLU A 37 4.42 0.28 -11.92
CA GLU A 37 5.42 0.77 -10.97
C GLU A 37 4.85 1.99 -10.27
N VAL A 38 4.86 1.97 -8.94
CA VAL A 38 4.18 3.01 -8.15
C VAL A 38 5.16 4.02 -7.59
N PHE A 39 6.25 3.53 -7.00
CA PHE A 39 7.30 4.32 -6.38
C PHE A 39 8.52 3.43 -6.09
N ARG A 40 9.63 4.04 -5.65
CA ARG A 40 10.87 3.34 -5.28
C ARG A 40 11.26 3.62 -3.82
N VAL A 41 11.74 2.57 -3.14
CA VAL A 41 12.11 2.56 -1.71
C VAL A 41 13.43 1.84 -1.50
N TYR A 42 13.99 1.88 -0.29
CA TYR A 42 15.18 1.10 0.03
C TYR A 42 14.81 -0.29 0.57
N ARG A 43 15.58 -1.31 0.15
CA ARG A 43 15.43 -2.67 0.67
C ARG A 43 16.02 -2.84 2.07
N THR A 44 17.09 -2.10 2.37
CA THR A 44 17.77 -2.10 3.67
C THR A 44 17.75 -0.70 4.28
N ALA A 45 17.93 -0.62 5.60
CA ALA A 45 17.93 0.66 6.30
C ALA A 45 19.02 1.58 5.75
N GLN A 46 18.63 2.82 5.45
CA GLN A 46 19.52 3.92 5.05
C GLN A 46 19.40 5.08 6.06
N PRO A 47 20.35 6.03 6.08
CA PRO A 47 20.22 7.25 6.89
C PRO A 47 18.86 7.94 6.65
N ASN A 48 18.21 8.36 7.73
CA ASN A 48 16.91 9.06 7.73
C ASN A 48 15.72 8.25 7.18
N THR A 49 15.85 6.93 7.04
CA THR A 49 14.72 6.07 6.67
C THR A 49 14.14 5.36 7.88
N VAL A 50 12.84 5.09 7.81
CA VAL A 50 12.07 4.32 8.80
C VAL A 50 11.57 3.02 8.16
N PRO A 51 11.41 1.93 8.95
CA PRO A 51 10.80 0.71 8.44
C PRO A 51 9.34 0.95 8.05
N ILE A 52 8.94 0.38 6.92
CA ILE A 52 7.56 0.31 6.45
C ILE A 52 7.14 -1.15 6.54
N TYR A 53 6.11 -1.39 7.35
CA TYR A 53 5.57 -2.71 7.61
C TYR A 53 4.44 -3.02 6.64
N ALA A 54 4.41 -4.24 6.13
CA ALA A 54 3.28 -4.76 5.38
C ALA A 54 2.31 -5.49 6.32
N PHE A 55 1.03 -5.29 6.09
CA PHE A 55 -0.02 -6.03 6.75
C PHE A 55 -0.95 -6.61 5.70
N HIS A 56 -1.46 -7.81 5.94
CA HIS A 56 -2.55 -8.37 5.14
C HIS A 56 -3.75 -8.76 6.01
N SER A 57 -4.95 -8.73 5.43
CA SER A 57 -6.11 -9.40 6.00
C SER A 57 -6.75 -10.29 4.94
N GLU A 58 -7.31 -11.42 5.39
CA GLU A 58 -8.09 -12.30 4.55
C GLU A 58 -9.46 -12.52 5.18
N THR A 59 -10.53 -12.12 4.49
CA THR A 59 -11.91 -12.30 4.94
C THR A 59 -12.75 -12.74 3.75
N ASN A 60 -13.45 -13.87 3.86
CA ASN A 60 -14.26 -14.44 2.77
C ASN A 60 -13.47 -14.62 1.45
N GLY A 61 -12.18 -14.96 1.54
CA GLY A 61 -11.30 -15.11 0.37
C GLY A 61 -10.90 -13.80 -0.31
N LEU A 62 -11.26 -12.64 0.28
CA LEU A 62 -10.78 -11.32 -0.12
C LEU A 62 -9.51 -11.00 0.67
N LYS A 63 -8.40 -10.83 -0.06
CA LYS A 63 -7.11 -10.40 0.50
C LYS A 63 -6.95 -8.89 0.34
N HIS A 64 -6.62 -8.21 1.42
CA HIS A 64 -6.24 -6.78 1.44
C HIS A 64 -4.83 -6.65 1.96
N ASN A 65 -4.06 -5.68 1.45
CA ASN A 65 -2.78 -5.30 2.02
C ASN A 65 -2.73 -3.82 2.35
N ILE A 66 -1.99 -3.46 3.41
CA ILE A 66 -1.68 -2.07 3.73
C ILE A 66 -0.21 -1.92 4.09
N LEU A 67 0.31 -0.70 3.96
CA LEU A 67 1.63 -0.32 4.45
C LEU A 67 1.50 0.77 5.52
N GLN A 68 2.33 0.66 6.56
CA GLN A 68 2.38 1.66 7.63
C GLN A 68 3.74 1.68 8.33
N GLN A 69 4.01 2.78 9.04
CA GLN A 69 5.27 2.97 9.77
C GLN A 69 5.30 2.28 11.15
N SER A 70 4.14 1.83 11.66
CA SER A 70 4.03 1.14 12.95
C SER A 70 4.03 -0.38 12.76
N PRO A 71 4.72 -1.15 13.62
CA PRO A 71 4.59 -2.61 13.67
C PRO A 71 3.29 -3.08 14.32
N ASN A 72 2.52 -2.18 14.96
CA ASN A 72 1.30 -2.54 15.66
C ASN A 72 0.09 -2.36 14.75
N ASN A 73 -0.92 -3.20 14.93
CA ASN A 73 -2.13 -3.19 14.11
C ASN A 73 -3.12 -2.06 14.45
N ASP A 74 -2.62 -0.97 15.04
CA ASP A 74 -3.43 0.12 15.58
C ASP A 74 -4.18 0.89 14.48
N GLU A 75 -3.65 0.87 13.25
CA GLU A 75 -4.22 1.63 12.12
C GLU A 75 -5.01 0.74 11.14
N SER A 76 -4.72 -0.55 11.04
CA SER A 76 -5.40 -1.47 10.10
C SER A 76 -6.68 -2.11 10.65
N GLY A 77 -6.80 -2.24 11.98
CA GLY A 77 -7.93 -2.90 12.63
C GLY A 77 -7.75 -4.41 12.82
N PRO A 78 -8.60 -5.06 13.64
CA PRO A 78 -8.29 -6.32 14.35
C PRO A 78 -8.00 -7.54 13.47
N ASN A 79 -8.35 -7.53 12.18
CA ASN A 79 -8.24 -8.70 11.28
C ASN A 79 -6.98 -8.68 10.39
N PHE A 80 -6.06 -7.75 10.61
CA PHE A 80 -4.81 -7.66 9.87
C PHE A 80 -3.66 -8.37 10.60
N THR A 81 -2.89 -9.14 9.84
CA THR A 81 -1.65 -9.81 10.23
C THR A 81 -0.47 -8.97 9.76
N ASN A 82 0.51 -8.75 10.64
CA ASN A 82 1.77 -8.07 10.31
C ASN A 82 2.73 -9.06 9.62
N ASP A 83 3.14 -8.75 8.39
CA ASP A 83 4.09 -9.53 7.59
C ASP A 83 5.56 -9.16 7.85
N GLY A 84 5.78 -8.18 8.72
CA GLY A 84 7.09 -7.63 9.04
C GLY A 84 7.46 -6.45 8.15
N ILE A 85 8.75 -6.12 8.19
CA ILE A 85 9.31 -4.99 7.42
C ILE A 85 9.29 -5.36 5.94
N MET A 86 8.53 -4.63 5.15
CA MET A 86 8.56 -4.73 3.70
C MET A 86 9.74 -3.95 3.12
N CYS A 87 9.92 -2.70 3.55
CA CYS A 87 10.95 -1.81 3.00
C CYS A 87 11.31 -0.68 3.98
N TYR A 88 12.21 0.20 3.56
CA TYR A 88 12.60 1.41 4.27
C TYR A 88 12.34 2.64 3.40
N ALA A 89 11.66 3.64 3.98
CA ALA A 89 11.26 4.86 3.29
C ALA A 89 11.45 6.08 4.20
N PHE A 90 11.26 7.29 3.67
CA PHE A 90 11.44 8.53 4.43
C PHE A 90 10.18 8.92 5.18
N SER A 91 10.31 9.50 6.37
CA SER A 91 9.17 9.98 7.15
C SER A 91 8.79 11.42 6.79
N GLY A 92 9.72 12.20 6.23
CA GLY A 92 9.51 13.57 5.79
C GLY A 92 9.99 13.84 4.35
N SER A 93 9.36 14.81 3.68
CA SER A 93 9.79 15.29 2.35
C SER A 93 11.15 16.00 2.34
N HIS A 94 11.61 16.45 3.51
CA HIS A 94 12.87 17.17 3.67
C HIS A 94 14.08 16.25 3.83
N ASP A 95 13.85 14.94 3.97
CA ASP A 95 14.92 13.98 4.26
C ASP A 95 15.81 13.70 3.03
N ALA A 96 15.28 13.89 1.82
CA ALA A 96 16.02 13.78 0.56
C ALA A 96 15.36 14.59 -0.57
N PRO A 97 16.12 15.06 -1.57
CA PRO A 97 15.56 15.72 -2.75
C PRO A 97 14.80 14.73 -3.66
N GLY A 98 13.74 15.20 -4.29
CA GLY A 98 12.97 14.42 -5.28
C GLY A 98 12.02 13.38 -4.70
N LEU A 99 11.75 13.45 -3.40
CA LEU A 99 10.74 12.59 -2.75
C LEU A 99 9.33 13.03 -3.11
N ILE A 100 8.45 12.05 -3.29
CA ILE A 100 7.00 12.22 -3.43
C ILE A 100 6.27 11.65 -2.21
N PRO A 101 5.18 12.28 -1.77
CA PRO A 101 4.33 11.72 -0.73
C PRO A 101 3.59 10.48 -1.23
N ILE A 102 3.55 9.44 -0.40
CA ILE A 102 2.66 8.30 -0.57
C ILE A 102 1.50 8.50 0.39
N TYR A 103 0.33 8.74 -0.18
CA TYR A 103 -0.88 9.05 0.55
C TYR A 103 -1.63 7.77 0.90
N ARG A 104 -2.23 7.75 2.09
CA ARG A 104 -3.21 6.75 2.49
C ARG A 104 -4.60 7.35 2.39
N PHE A 105 -5.51 6.61 1.76
CA PHE A 105 -6.94 6.87 1.76
C PHE A 105 -7.65 5.77 2.50
N TRP A 106 -8.81 6.08 3.06
CA TRP A 106 -9.70 5.09 3.62
C TRP A 106 -11.11 5.21 3.02
N ALA A 107 -11.84 4.10 2.96
CA ALA A 107 -13.25 4.10 2.58
C ALA A 107 -14.04 3.27 3.60
N ASP A 108 -15.25 3.73 3.94
CA ASP A 108 -16.14 3.01 4.84
C ASP A 108 -16.72 1.76 4.14
N ALA A 109 -16.91 0.71 4.93
CA ALA A 109 -17.42 -0.60 4.54
C ALA A 109 -18.78 -0.58 3.85
N SER A 110 -19.60 0.44 4.16
CA SER A 110 -20.92 0.65 3.57
C SER A 110 -20.89 0.83 2.05
N TYR A 111 -19.72 1.12 1.48
CA TYR A 111 -19.55 1.19 0.03
C TYR A 111 -19.76 -0.16 -0.68
N ASN A 112 -19.63 -1.32 -0.01
CA ASN A 112 -19.73 -2.63 -0.68
C ASN A 112 -20.25 -3.82 0.16
N ASN A 113 -20.92 -3.60 1.29
CA ASN A 113 -21.70 -4.59 2.08
C ASN A 113 -21.02 -5.89 2.57
N ASP A 114 -19.80 -6.24 2.15
CA ASP A 114 -19.24 -7.59 2.41
C ASP A 114 -18.16 -7.67 3.50
N ILE A 115 -17.70 -6.55 4.05
CA ILE A 115 -16.70 -6.53 5.14
C ILE A 115 -16.97 -5.36 6.08
N PRO A 116 -17.30 -5.57 7.37
CA PRO A 116 -17.23 -4.49 8.35
C PRO A 116 -15.75 -4.10 8.58
N GLY A 117 -15.34 -2.92 8.09
CA GLY A 117 -13.98 -2.43 8.25
C GLY A 117 -13.57 -1.31 7.28
N ARG A 118 -12.55 -0.54 7.67
CA ARG A 118 -11.92 0.48 6.82
C ARG A 118 -11.12 -0.22 5.72
N ARG A 119 -11.35 0.14 4.46
CA ARG A 119 -10.45 -0.24 3.34
C ARG A 119 -9.37 0.83 3.23
N TYR A 120 -8.16 0.44 2.84
CA TYR A 120 -7.06 1.39 2.62
C TYR A 120 -6.51 1.29 1.21
N LEU A 121 -6.19 2.45 0.63
CA LEU A 121 -5.51 2.59 -0.65
C LEU A 121 -4.26 3.45 -0.43
N LEU A 122 -3.16 3.03 -1.05
CA LEU A 122 -1.95 3.85 -1.11
C LEU A 122 -1.78 4.37 -2.53
N SER A 123 -1.54 5.68 -2.65
CA SER A 123 -1.40 6.33 -3.94
C SER A 123 -0.27 7.37 -3.90
N PRO A 124 0.54 7.48 -4.96
CA PRO A 124 1.45 8.61 -5.16
C PRO A 124 0.70 9.88 -5.59
N GLN A 125 -0.59 9.78 -5.93
CA GLN A 125 -1.46 10.89 -6.31
C GLN A 125 -2.34 11.30 -5.13
N LYS A 126 -2.53 12.62 -4.96
CA LYS A 126 -3.22 13.22 -3.81
C LYS A 126 -4.74 12.98 -3.83
N GLU A 127 -5.30 12.64 -4.97
CA GLU A 127 -6.73 12.35 -5.11
C GLU A 127 -6.86 10.99 -5.78
N PRO A 128 -7.58 10.03 -5.20
CA PRO A 128 -7.96 8.82 -5.92
C PRO A 128 -8.87 9.22 -7.08
N GLU A 129 -8.86 8.46 -8.18
CA GLU A 129 -9.74 8.71 -9.32
C GLU A 129 -11.19 8.92 -8.83
N GLU A 130 -11.79 10.04 -9.26
CA GLU A 130 -13.04 10.59 -8.73
C GLU A 130 -14.16 9.54 -8.57
N GLY A 131 -14.87 9.57 -7.43
CA GLY A 131 -16.22 8.98 -7.31
C GLY A 131 -16.40 7.74 -6.44
N ALA A 132 -15.36 7.24 -5.76
CA ALA A 132 -15.43 5.93 -5.09
C ALA A 132 -15.54 5.93 -3.54
N GLY A 133 -15.96 7.05 -2.92
CA GLY A 133 -16.16 7.11 -1.46
C GLY A 133 -14.87 7.00 -0.63
N TRP A 134 -13.72 7.27 -1.25
CA TRP A 134 -12.42 7.31 -0.58
C TRP A 134 -12.16 8.69 0.01
N GLU A 135 -11.77 8.70 1.27
CA GLU A 135 -11.39 9.89 2.01
C GLU A 135 -9.88 9.90 2.27
N PHE A 136 -9.27 11.08 2.13
CA PHE A 136 -7.88 11.29 2.50
C PHE A 136 -7.70 11.03 4.00
N ASP A 137 -6.77 10.14 4.35
CA ASP A 137 -6.38 9.90 5.75
C ASP A 137 -5.15 10.75 6.11
N LYS A 138 -4.02 10.42 5.49
CA LYS A 138 -2.73 11.04 5.79
C LYS A 138 -1.68 10.79 4.71
N VAL A 139 -0.55 11.48 4.81
CA VAL A 139 0.69 11.03 4.17
C VAL A 139 1.23 9.85 4.99
N ALA A 140 1.35 8.68 4.38
CA ALA A 140 1.86 7.48 5.04
C ALA A 140 3.38 7.51 5.19
N PHE A 141 4.09 7.90 4.12
CA PHE A 141 5.54 8.06 4.07
C PHE A 141 5.93 8.79 2.76
N TYR A 142 7.22 9.01 2.56
CA TYR A 142 7.79 9.60 1.36
C TYR A 142 8.73 8.61 0.66
N ALA A 143 8.64 8.56 -0.67
CA ALA A 143 9.39 7.63 -1.50
C ALA A 143 9.91 8.33 -2.76
N PHE A 144 10.83 7.70 -3.49
CA PHE A 144 11.23 8.20 -4.80
C PHE A 144 10.14 7.88 -5.84
N PRO A 145 9.98 8.71 -6.89
CA PRO A 145 9.06 8.41 -7.98
C PRO A 145 9.43 7.08 -8.66
N PRO A 146 8.50 6.43 -9.39
CA PRO A 146 8.81 5.24 -10.18
C PRO A 146 9.93 5.51 -11.19
N ALA A 147 10.52 4.46 -11.78
CA ALA A 147 11.45 4.68 -12.89
C ALA A 147 10.69 5.26 -14.10
N GLU A 148 11.31 6.18 -14.82
CA GLU A 148 10.79 6.68 -16.12
C GLU A 148 10.88 5.61 -17.20
#